data_AF-A0A1Q5S4Q2-F1
#
_entry.id   AF-A0A1Q5S4Q2-F1
#
_cell.length_a   1.000
_cell.length_b   1.000
_cell.length_c   1.000
_cell.angle_alpha   90.00
_cell.angle_beta   90.00
_cell.angle_gamma   90.00
#
_symmetry.space_group_name_H-M   'P 1'
#
loop_
_entity.id
_entity.type
_entity.pdbx_description
1 polymer ?
#
loop_
_entity_poly.entity_id
_entity_poly.type
_entity_poly.pdbx_seq_one_letter_code
_entity_poly.pdbx_strand_id
1 'polypeptide(L)' 'MLLNVLLSFAQLEQELASESVRDKVAGARKKGKWTGTTVPLGYGARGKKLVVSQQEAETVRTIFVATSN' A
#
# COMPACT_ATOMS: atom_id res chain seq x y z
N MET A 1 -31.22 -12.24 -24.21
CA MET A 1 -31.38 -10.91 -23.59
C MET A 1 -31.08 -10.91 -22.09
N LEU A 2 -31.56 -11.88 -21.29
CA LEU A 2 -31.31 -11.92 -19.83
C LEU A 2 -29.86 -12.25 -19.42
N LEU A 3 -29.18 -13.14 -20.16
CA LEU A 3 -27.79 -13.55 -19.88
C LEU A 3 -26.82 -12.35 -19.92
N ASN A 4 -27.02 -11.45 -20.89
CA ASN A 4 -26.18 -10.27 -21.05
C ASN A 4 -26.40 -9.27 -19.89
N VAL A 5 -27.64 -9.17 -19.40
CA VAL A 5 -27.97 -8.28 -18.26
C VAL A 5 -27.27 -8.75 -16.98
N LEU A 6 -27.30 -10.05 -16.66
CA LEU A 6 -26.63 -10.61 -15.49
C LEU A 6 -25.11 -10.47 -15.56
N LEU A 7 -24.53 -10.68 -16.74
CA LEU A 7 -23.10 -10.49 -16.97
C LEU A 7 -22.69 -9.03 -16.73
N SER A 8 -23.49 -8.08 -17.24
CA SER A 8 -23.25 -6.65 -17.00
C SER A 8 -23.34 -6.28 -15.52
N PHE A 9 -24.24 -6.88 -14.74
CA PHE A 9 -24.28 -6.68 -13.29
C PHE A 9 -23.03 -7.21 -12.59
N ALA A 10 -22.57 -8.41 -12.94
CA ALA A 10 -21.34 -8.97 -12.36
C ALA A 10 -20.10 -8.09 -12.68
N GLN A 11 -20.04 -7.54 -13.89
CA GLN A 11 -18.99 -6.61 -14.31
C GLN A 11 -19.07 -5.29 -13.52
N LEU A 12 -20.27 -4.72 -13.38
CA LEU A 12 -20.51 -3.50 -12.61
C LEU A 12 -20.08 -3.66 -11.14
N GLU A 13 -20.45 -4.77 -10.50
CA GLU A 13 -20.06 -5.04 -9.11
C GLU A 13 -18.53 -5.14 -8.93
N GLN A 14 -17.83 -5.74 -9.90
CA GLN A 14 -16.37 -5.80 -9.89
C GLN A 14 -15.73 -4.41 -10.04
N GLU A 15 -16.25 -3.59 -10.95
CA GLU A 15 -15.77 -2.22 -11.16
C GLU A 15 -15.94 -1.37 -9.89
N LEU A 16 -17.14 -1.41 -9.28
CA LEU A 16 -17.45 -0.72 -8.03
C LEU A 16 -16.59 -1.21 -6.86
N ALA A 17 -16.37 -2.52 -6.76
CA ALA A 17 -15.48 -3.09 -5.75
C ALA A 17 -14.05 -2.57 -5.92
N SER A 18 -13.54 -2.54 -7.16
CA SER A 18 -12.19 -2.07 -7.47
C SER A 18 -11.97 -0.59 -7.15
N GLU A 19 -13.00 0.24 -7.34
CA GLU A 19 -12.99 1.67 -7.03
C GLU A 19 -12.96 1.88 -5.53
N SER A 20 -13.85 1.21 -4.79
CA SER A 20 -13.93 1.33 -3.33
C SER A 20 -12.66 0.89 -2.60
N VAL A 21 -11.94 -0.09 -3.15
CA VAL A 21 -10.64 -0.54 -2.61
C VAL A 21 -9.59 0.56 -2.77
N ARG A 22 -9.53 1.19 -3.95
CA ARG A 22 -8.60 2.31 -4.22
C ARG A 22 -8.89 3.49 -3.29
N ASP A 23 -10.16 3.82 -3.07
CA ASP A 23 -10.56 4.91 -2.19
C ASP A 23 -10.24 4.64 -0.72
N LYS A 24 -10.50 3.43 -0.23
CA LYS A 24 -10.15 3.03 1.14
C LYS A 24 -8.64 3.09 1.38
N VAL A 25 -7.83 2.66 0.41
CA VAL A 25 -6.37 2.73 0.48
C VAL A 25 -5.89 4.19 0.46
N ALA A 26 -6.43 5.03 -0.44
CA ALA A 26 -6.11 6.46 -0.48
C ALA A 26 -6.49 7.16 0.83
N GLY A 27 -7.66 6.83 1.40
CA GLY A 27 -8.10 7.34 2.70
C GLY A 27 -7.21 6.90 3.86
N ALA A 28 -6.71 5.66 3.86
CA ALA A 28 -5.75 5.18 4.85
C ALA A 28 -4.40 5.92 4.74
N ARG A 29 -3.89 6.10 3.51
CA ARG A 29 -2.66 6.87 3.24
C ARG A 29 -2.78 8.33 3.67
N LYS A 30 -3.89 9.01 3.37
CA LYS A 30 -4.18 10.39 3.83
C LYS A 30 -4.18 10.53 5.35
N LYS A 31 -4.55 9.47 6.08
CA LYS A 31 -4.51 9.43 7.55
C LYS A 31 -3.13 9.08 8.12
N GLY A 32 -2.10 9.04 7.27
CA GLY A 32 -0.74 8.66 7.66
C GLY A 32 -0.61 7.18 8.06
N LYS A 33 -1.54 6.33 7.62
CA LYS A 33 -1.51 4.90 7.94
C LYS A 33 -0.74 4.14 6.87
N TRP A 34 0.22 3.34 7.32
CA TRP A 34 0.89 2.35 6.50
C TRP A 34 -0.12 1.30 6.04
N THR A 35 -0.24 1.14 4.72
CA THR A 35 -1.21 0.26 4.06
C THR A 35 -0.50 -0.73 3.12
N GLY A 36 0.83 -0.84 3.20
CA GLY A 36 1.61 -1.82 2.45
C GLY A 36 1.75 -3.15 3.18
N THR A 37 2.02 -4.22 2.44
CA THR A 37 2.20 -5.58 2.96
C THR A 37 3.52 -5.74 3.70
N THR A 38 4.62 -5.28 3.11
CA THR A 38 5.98 -5.40 3.69
C THR A 38 6.49 -4.05 4.15
N VAL A 39 7.09 -3.99 5.34
CA VAL A 39 7.68 -2.76 5.86
C VAL A 39 9.00 -2.47 5.13
N PRO A 40 9.24 -1.25 4.63
CA PRO A 40 10.51 -0.90 3.99
C PRO A 40 11.67 -1.04 4.98
N LEU A 41 12.82 -1.51 4.50
CA LEU A 41 14.06 -1.58 5.29
C LEU A 41 14.40 -0.20 5.86
N GLY A 42 14.78 -0.13 7.14
CA GLY A 42 14.99 1.15 7.85
C GLY A 42 13.76 1.65 8.60
N TYR A 43 12.60 0.99 8.45
CA TYR A 43 11.36 1.33 9.14
C TYR A 43 10.78 0.10 9.84
N GLY A 44 10.13 0.32 10.98
CA GLY A 44 9.26 -0.65 11.65
C GLY A 44 7.80 -0.23 11.53
N ALA A 45 6.89 -1.19 11.39
CA ALA A 45 5.45 -0.93 11.46
C ALA A 45 4.97 -1.00 12.92
N ARG A 46 4.65 0.15 13.51
CA ARG A 46 4.04 0.22 14.84
C ARG A 46 2.67 0.88 14.73
N GLY A 47 1.60 0.16 15.10
CA GLY A 47 0.25 0.72 15.13
C GLY A 47 -0.26 1.26 13.79
N LYS A 48 0.05 0.57 12.68
CA LYS A 48 -0.24 1.01 11.30
C LYS A 48 0.45 2.33 10.90
N LYS A 49 1.56 2.70 11.54
CA LYS A 49 2.44 3.80 11.12
C LYS A 49 3.84 3.26 10.88
N LEU A 50 4.55 3.85 9.93
CA LEU A 50 5.98 3.63 9.76
C LEU A 50 6.73 4.45 10.80
N VAL A 51 7.61 3.80 11.55
CA VAL A 51 8.51 4.43 12.53
C VAL A 51 9.93 4.12 12.09
N VAL A 52 10.82 5.10 12.07
CA VAL A 52 12.23 4.89 11.69
C VAL A 52 12.90 3.96 12.71
N SER A 53 13.51 2.88 12.22
CA SER A 53 14.36 2.00 13.03
C SER A 53 15.80 2.48 12.92
N GLN A 54 16.36 3.04 14.00
CA GLN A 54 17.71 3.62 13.99
C GLN A 54 18.79 2.59 13.58
N GLN A 55 18.65 1.33 14.04
CA GLN A 55 19.60 0.25 13.70
C GLN A 55 19.62 -0.05 12.21
N GLU A 56 18.45 -0.15 11.57
CA GLU A 56 18.38 -0.43 10.13
C GLU A 56 18.64 0.83 9.28
N ALA A 57 18.34 2.02 9.81
CA ALA A 57 18.60 3.28 9.12
C ALA A 57 20.10 3.51 8.88
N GLU A 58 20.96 3.08 9.80
CA GLU A 58 22.41 3.08 9.60
C GLU A 58 22.81 2.17 8.43
N THR A 59 22.25 0.97 8.35
CA THR A 59 22.50 0.05 7.22
C THR A 59 22.06 0.65 5.89
N VAL A 60 20.86 1.24 5.84
CA VAL A 60 20.34 1.89 4.62
C VAL A 60 21.24 3.05 4.18
N ARG A 61 21.72 3.88 5.12
CA ARG A 61 22.66 4.96 4.83
C ARG A 61 23.98 4.43 4.27
N THR A 62 24.53 3.38 4.88
CA THR A 62 25.78 2.76 4.41
C THR A 62 25.63 2.18 3.00
N ILE A 63 24.51 1.52 2.69
CA ILE A 63 24.23 0.99 1.34
C ILE A 63 24.17 2.10 0.30
N PHE A 64 23.45 3.20 0.59
CA PHE A 64 23.34 4.34 -0.33
C PHE A 64 24.67 5.06 -0.54
N VAL A 65 25.49 5.19 0.50
CA VAL A 65 26.83 5.77 0.41
C VAL A 65 27.77 4.87 -0.40
N ALA A 66 27.74 3.55 -0.18
CA ALA A 66 28.61 2.60 -0.86
C ALA A 66 28.29 2.41 -2.36
N THR A 67 27.05 2.69 -2.77
CA THR A 67 26.58 2.50 -4.16
C THR A 67 26.81 3.74 -5.04
N SER A 68 27.42 4.80 -4.51
CA SER A 68 27.75 6.04 -5.23
C SER A 68 29.19 6.09 -5.78
N ASN A 69 29.82 4.93 -6.03
CA ASN A 69 31.18 4.83 -6.59
C ASN A 69 31.21 4.01 -7.88
#